data_AF-A0AAV8FSZ7-F1
#
_entry.id   AF-A0AAV8FSZ7-F1
#
_cell.length_a   1.000
_cell.length_b   1.000
_cell.length_c   1.000
_cell.angle_alpha   90.00
_cell.angle_beta   90.00
_cell.angle_gamma   90.00
#
_symmetry.space_group_name_H-M   'P 1'
#
loop_
_entity.id
_entity.type
_entity.pdbx_description
1 polymer ?
#
loop_
_entity_poly.entity_id
_entity_poly.type
_entity_poly.pdbx_seq_one_letter_code
_entity_poly.pdbx_strand_id
1 'polypeptide(L)'
;MAPFAEPEAHFVSLKATDISRDNLKFLVVIEVINLYDAPLTVSSAFYSLKISGIELVASQKLSCLIKVPKDTPTCVTIPIQVEEYEKYNFMKRHHKGDFDVEFNLTVEMMIEAQDGVQFKLQMAQSGPVEIPASRMNNEPDSFLCPGYHFLG
;
A
#
# COMPACT_ATOMS: atom_id res chain seq x y z
N MET A 1 25.23 3.26 25.50
CA MET A 1 24.33 2.44 24.65
C MET A 1 23.56 3.43 23.80
N ALA A 2 23.73 3.39 22.48
CA ALA A 2 22.84 4.14 21.60
C ALA A 2 21.41 3.63 21.84
N PRO A 3 20.39 4.51 21.89
CA PRO A 3 19.02 4.08 22.09
C PRO A 3 18.60 3.24 20.88
N PHE A 4 17.83 2.18 21.13
CA PHE A 4 17.18 1.36 20.12
C PHE A 4 16.62 2.24 19.00
N ALA A 5 17.12 2.10 17.77
CA ALA A 5 16.58 2.83 16.63
C ALA A 5 15.39 2.05 16.07
N GLU A 6 14.22 2.68 16.12
CA GLU A 6 12.98 2.11 15.59
C GLU A 6 13.06 2.03 14.06
N PRO A 7 12.44 1.02 13.43
CA PRO A 7 12.35 0.98 11.98
C PRO A 7 11.51 2.17 11.46
N GLU A 8 11.82 2.63 10.26
CA GLU A 8 11.09 3.69 9.58
C GLU A 8 10.27 3.13 8.42
N ALA A 9 9.16 3.79 8.09
CA ALA A 9 8.36 3.47 6.92
C ALA A 9 8.03 4.73 6.12
N HIS A 10 8.26 4.66 4.82
CA HIS A 10 8.10 5.76 3.89
C HIS A 10 7.11 5.37 2.78
N PHE A 11 6.12 6.22 2.53
CA PHE A 11 5.22 6.02 1.41
C PHE A 11 5.97 6.25 0.09
N VAL A 12 5.88 5.31 -0.84
CA VAL A 12 6.52 5.42 -2.15
C VAL A 12 5.49 5.77 -3.21
N SER A 13 4.43 4.98 -3.34
CA SER A 13 3.39 5.23 -4.35
C SER A 13 2.08 4.50 -4.08
N LEU A 14 1.01 5.00 -4.69
CA LEU A 14 -0.29 4.35 -4.86
C LEU A 14 -0.60 4.40 -6.36
N LYS A 15 -0.93 3.26 -6.96
CA LYS A 15 -1.32 3.20 -8.38
C LYS A 15 -2.56 2.33 -8.57
N ALA A 16 -3.49 2.74 -9.42
CA ALA A 16 -4.50 1.84 -9.94
C ALA A 16 -3.82 0.82 -10.88
N THR A 17 -4.10 -0.46 -10.69
CA THR A 17 -3.45 -1.55 -11.46
C THR A 17 -4.42 -2.34 -12.32
N ASP A 18 -5.68 -2.43 -11.92
CA ASP A 18 -6.70 -3.18 -12.66
C ASP A 18 -8.05 -2.49 -12.50
N ILE A 19 -8.78 -2.42 -13.61
CA ILE A 19 -10.16 -1.95 -13.66
C ILE A 19 -10.97 -3.03 -14.36
N SER A 20 -11.52 -3.92 -13.56
CA SER A 20 -12.39 -4.99 -14.03
C SER A 20 -13.86 -4.58 -13.93
N ARG A 21 -14.77 -5.46 -14.35
CA ARG A 21 -16.21 -5.19 -14.29
C ARG A 21 -16.78 -5.22 -12.87
N ASP A 22 -16.03 -5.73 -11.91
CA ASP A 22 -16.50 -5.97 -10.54
C ASP A 22 -15.55 -5.36 -9.51
N ASN A 23 -14.30 -5.06 -9.88
CA ASN A 23 -13.27 -4.61 -8.97
C ASN A 23 -12.40 -3.52 -9.57
N LEU A 24 -12.06 -2.53 -8.75
CA LEU A 24 -10.96 -1.61 -8.96
C LEU A 24 -9.82 -2.03 -8.03
N LYS A 25 -8.63 -2.28 -8.57
CA LYS A 25 -7.46 -2.67 -7.77
C LYS A 25 -6.44 -1.55 -7.74
N PHE A 26 -5.85 -1.37 -6.57
CA PHE A 26 -4.71 -0.52 -6.35
C PHE A 26 -3.54 -1.33 -5.82
N LEU A 27 -2.35 -0.79 -6.03
CA LEU A 27 -1.14 -1.27 -5.40
C LEU A 27 -0.49 -0.11 -4.65
N VAL A 28 -0.31 -0.29 -3.34
CA VAL A 28 0.47 0.61 -2.50
C VAL A 28 1.87 0.05 -2.37
N VAL A 29 2.87 0.90 -2.52
CA VAL A 29 4.27 0.57 -2.22
C VAL A 29 4.74 1.41 -1.05
N ILE A 30 5.25 0.74 -0.03
CA ILE A 30 5.84 1.33 1.17
C ILE A 30 7.27 0.84 1.28
N GLU A 31 8.21 1.73 1.48
CA GLU A 31 9.58 1.37 1.79
C GLU A 31 9.74 1.30 3.32
N VAL A 32 10.23 0.16 3.81
CA VAL A 32 10.55 -0.03 5.22
C VAL A 32 12.07 -0.07 5.39
N ILE A 33 12.60 0.76 6.28
CA ILE A 33 14.02 0.85 6.59
C ILE A 33 14.23 0.28 7.99
N ASN A 34 14.97 -0.81 8.08
CA ASN A 34 15.32 -1.41 9.35
C ASN A 34 16.56 -0.74 9.94
N LEU A 35 16.35 0.15 10.92
CA LEU A 35 17.39 0.76 11.74
C LEU A 35 17.72 -0.07 12.99
N TYR A 36 17.01 -1.16 13.22
CA TYR A 36 17.22 -2.08 14.34
C TYR A 36 18.45 -2.95 14.10
N ASP A 37 19.10 -3.37 15.19
CA ASP A 37 20.35 -4.13 15.13
C ASP A 37 20.19 -5.60 14.68
N ALA A 38 18.94 -6.07 14.56
CA ALA A 38 18.61 -7.42 14.12
C ALA A 38 17.63 -7.40 12.92
N PRO A 39 17.58 -8.47 12.11
CA PRO A 39 16.57 -8.61 11.06
C PRO A 39 15.16 -8.53 11.64
N LEU A 40 14.30 -7.78 10.95
CA LEU A 40 12.89 -7.64 11.28
C LEU A 40 12.01 -8.42 10.31
N THR A 41 10.78 -8.69 10.72
CA THR A 41 9.74 -9.29 9.87
C THR A 41 8.47 -8.47 9.97
N VAL A 42 7.95 -7.98 8.84
CA VAL A 42 6.59 -7.43 8.80
C VAL A 42 5.62 -8.62 8.88
N SER A 43 4.84 -8.68 9.97
CA SER A 43 3.95 -9.81 10.29
C SER A 43 2.50 -9.56 9.85
N SER A 44 2.07 -8.30 9.83
CA SER A 44 0.78 -7.91 9.26
C SER A 44 0.75 -6.44 8.87
N ALA A 45 -0.17 -6.11 7.96
CA ALA A 45 -0.48 -4.74 7.59
C ALA A 45 -2.01 -4.56 7.62
N PHE A 46 -2.50 -3.52 8.28
CA PHE A 46 -3.86 -3.03 8.16
C PHE A 46 -3.85 -1.78 7.31
N TYR A 47 -4.72 -1.72 6.30
CA TYR A 47 -4.90 -0.53 5.49
C TYR A 47 -6.34 -0.03 5.53
N SER A 48 -6.51 1.26 5.28
CA SER A 48 -7.80 1.91 5.03
C SER A 48 -7.61 2.95 3.93
N LEU A 49 -8.33 2.78 2.83
CA LEU A 49 -8.29 3.65 1.66
C LEU A 49 -9.64 4.33 1.47
N LYS A 50 -9.59 5.66 1.36
CA LYS A 50 -10.72 6.51 0.96
C LYS A 50 -10.35 7.24 -0.33
N ILE A 51 -11.30 7.39 -1.24
CA ILE A 51 -11.12 8.11 -2.50
C ILE A 51 -12.17 9.21 -2.54
N SER A 52 -11.78 10.46 -2.73
CA SER A 52 -12.69 11.60 -2.70
C SER A 52 -13.83 11.43 -3.71
N GLY A 53 -15.06 11.65 -3.24
CA GLY A 53 -16.28 11.36 -4.01
C GLY A 53 -16.85 9.96 -3.79
N ILE A 54 -16.10 9.07 -3.14
CA ILE A 54 -16.53 7.76 -2.62
C ILE A 54 -16.21 7.74 -1.12
N GLU A 55 -16.99 7.06 -0.29
CA GLU A 55 -16.68 6.97 1.14
C GLU A 55 -15.47 6.03 1.42
N LEU A 56 -15.50 5.27 2.52
CA LEU A 56 -14.50 4.23 2.75
C LEU A 56 -14.63 3.18 1.65
N VAL A 57 -13.59 3.06 0.84
CA VAL A 57 -13.62 2.26 -0.38
C VAL A 57 -13.08 0.85 -0.11
N ALA A 58 -12.10 0.73 0.79
CA ALA A 58 -11.58 -0.55 1.24
C ALA A 58 -10.86 -0.42 2.59
N SER A 59 -11.00 -1.44 3.44
CA SER A 59 -10.16 -1.61 4.63
C SER A 59 -9.97 -3.08 4.93
N GLN A 60 -8.74 -3.52 5.10
CA GLN A 60 -8.44 -4.93 5.36
C GLN A 60 -7.16 -5.06 6.18
N LYS A 61 -7.12 -6.10 7.01
CA LYS A 61 -5.88 -6.60 7.61
C LYS A 61 -5.36 -7.75 6.76
N LEU A 62 -4.11 -7.64 6.31
CA LEU A 62 -3.37 -8.66 5.61
C LEU A 62 -2.32 -9.25 6.55
N SER A 63 -2.18 -10.57 6.54
CA SER A 63 -1.05 -11.24 7.17
C SER A 63 0.10 -11.29 6.17
N CYS A 64 1.31 -11.02 6.61
CA CYS A 64 2.49 -11.02 5.76
C CYS A 64 3.70 -11.57 6.50
N LEU A 65 4.71 -11.99 5.75
CA LEU A 65 5.99 -12.44 6.30
C LEU A 65 7.11 -11.90 5.43
N ILE A 66 7.30 -10.57 5.47
CA ILE A 66 8.35 -9.89 4.71
C ILE A 66 9.53 -9.65 5.63
N LYS A 67 10.69 -10.22 5.30
CA LYS A 67 11.94 -9.96 6.01
C LYS A 67 12.48 -8.59 5.61
N VAL A 68 12.87 -7.79 6.59
CA VAL A 68 13.51 -6.49 6.40
C VAL A 68 14.93 -6.58 6.98
N PRO A 69 15.95 -6.84 6.14
CA PRO A 69 17.34 -6.89 6.58
C PRO A 69 17.78 -5.53 7.13
N LYS A 70 18.71 -5.56 8.09
CA LYS A 70 19.28 -4.34 8.66
C LYS A 70 19.89 -3.44 7.58
N ASP A 71 19.71 -2.12 7.73
CA ASP A 71 20.27 -1.07 6.89
C ASP A 71 19.94 -1.22 5.38
N THR A 72 18.94 -2.04 5.04
CA THR A 72 18.51 -2.30 3.66
C THR A 72 17.06 -1.89 3.50
N PRO A 73 16.76 -0.85 2.70
CA PRO A 73 15.39 -0.50 2.37
C PRO A 73 14.67 -1.68 1.70
N THR A 74 13.49 -2.01 2.20
CA THR A 74 12.68 -3.13 1.69
C THR A 74 11.31 -2.63 1.27
N CYS A 75 10.93 -2.82 0.01
CA CYS A 75 9.62 -2.39 -0.48
C CYS A 75 8.55 -3.44 -0.17
N VAL A 76 7.61 -3.05 0.68
CA VAL A 76 6.39 -3.77 1.04
C VAL A 76 5.28 -3.34 0.09
N THR A 77 4.68 -4.30 -0.60
CA THR A 77 3.64 -4.06 -1.60
C THR A 77 2.30 -4.53 -1.09
N ILE A 78 1.32 -3.63 -0.92
CA ILE A 78 0.00 -3.93 -0.40
C ILE A 78 -1.02 -3.87 -1.54
N PRO A 79 -1.61 -5.00 -1.96
CA PRO A 79 -2.73 -4.99 -2.89
C PRO A 79 -3.98 -4.52 -2.16
N ILE A 80 -4.70 -3.60 -2.79
CA ILE A 80 -6.00 -3.10 -2.31
C ILE A 80 -7.04 -3.41 -3.35
N GLN A 81 -8.06 -4.16 -2.96
CA GLN A 81 -9.23 -4.41 -3.80
C GLN A 81 -10.42 -3.58 -3.31
N VAL A 82 -11.06 -2.91 -4.26
CA VAL A 82 -12.28 -2.12 -4.05
C VAL A 82 -13.45 -2.88 -4.68
N GLU A 83 -14.40 -3.27 -3.84
CA GLU A 83 -15.61 -4.00 -4.26
C GLU A 83 -16.78 -3.07 -4.63
N GLU A 84 -16.64 -1.76 -4.41
CA GLU A 84 -17.69 -0.76 -4.68
C GLU A 84 -17.69 -0.26 -6.15
N TYR A 85 -17.66 -1.19 -7.12
CA TYR A 85 -17.57 -0.86 -8.55
C TYR A 85 -18.70 0.05 -9.06
N GLU A 86 -19.89 0.00 -8.48
CA GLU A 86 -21.01 0.87 -8.87
C GLU A 86 -20.73 2.36 -8.59
N LYS A 87 -20.13 2.69 -7.44
CA LYS A 87 -19.76 4.07 -7.09
C LYS A 87 -18.63 4.57 -7.98
N TYR A 88 -17.65 3.71 -8.27
CA TYR A 88 -16.61 4.01 -9.27
C TYR A 88 -17.22 4.30 -10.65
N ASN A 89 -18.14 3.46 -11.14
CA ASN A 89 -18.81 3.69 -12.42
C ASN A 89 -19.58 5.00 -12.46
N PHE A 90 -20.23 5.37 -11.36
CA PHE A 90 -20.95 6.64 -11.27
C PHE A 90 -20.00 7.81 -11.49
N MET A 91 -18.86 7.82 -10.78
CA MET A 91 -17.81 8.83 -10.98
C MET A 91 -17.29 8.82 -12.42
N LYS A 92 -16.90 7.66 -12.93
CA LYS A 92 -16.36 7.50 -14.28
C LYS A 92 -17.25 8.11 -15.37
N ARG A 93 -18.58 8.00 -15.26
CA ARG A 93 -19.52 8.58 -16.25
C ARG A 93 -19.44 10.11 -16.35
N HIS A 94 -18.93 10.77 -15.32
CA HIS A 94 -18.83 12.23 -15.25
C HIS A 94 -17.46 12.75 -15.75
N HIS A 95 -16.52 11.85 -16.06
CA HIS A 95 -15.19 12.19 -16.57
C HIS A 95 -15.00 11.68 -18.01
N LYS A 96 -14.29 12.44 -18.84
CA LYS A 96 -13.90 12.04 -20.21
C LYS A 96 -12.41 11.74 -20.23
N GLY A 97 -12.05 10.46 -20.22
CA GLY A 97 -10.65 10.03 -20.14
C GLY A 97 -10.17 9.87 -18.70
N ASP A 98 -8.87 9.58 -18.56
CA ASP A 98 -8.23 9.35 -17.28
C ASP A 98 -8.42 10.58 -16.37
N PHE A 99 -8.57 10.34 -15.08
CA PHE A 99 -8.93 11.40 -14.14
C PHE A 99 -8.25 11.20 -12.79
N ASP A 100 -7.79 12.31 -12.22
CA ASP A 100 -7.21 12.31 -10.88
C ASP A 100 -8.30 12.38 -9.81
N VAL A 101 -8.12 11.58 -8.77
CA VAL A 101 -8.95 11.61 -7.57
C VAL A 101 -8.06 11.74 -6.35
N GLU A 102 -8.45 12.61 -5.42
CA GLU A 102 -7.75 12.74 -4.14
C GLU A 102 -7.99 11.50 -3.28
N PHE A 103 -6.93 10.79 -2.88
CA PHE A 103 -7.01 9.67 -1.95
C PHE A 103 -6.64 10.08 -0.53
N ASN A 104 -7.12 9.32 0.44
CA ASN A 104 -6.62 9.31 1.81
C ASN A 104 -6.36 7.86 2.19
N LEU A 105 -5.10 7.52 2.42
CA LEU A 105 -4.62 6.21 2.77
C LEU A 105 -4.07 6.25 4.19
N THR A 106 -4.48 5.31 5.03
CA THR A 106 -3.78 5.02 6.29
C THR A 106 -3.30 3.58 6.27
N VAL A 107 -2.06 3.35 6.67
CA VAL A 107 -1.48 2.02 6.80
C VAL A 107 -0.87 1.88 8.18
N GLU A 108 -1.13 0.73 8.79
CA GLU A 108 -0.56 0.30 10.06
C GLU A 108 0.13 -1.05 9.85
N MET A 109 1.43 -1.12 10.10
CA MET A 109 2.23 -2.35 9.99
C MET A 109 2.69 -2.81 11.35
N MET A 110 2.53 -4.10 11.61
CA MET A 110 3.16 -4.78 12.74
C MET A 110 4.46 -5.41 12.28
N ILE A 111 5.54 -5.10 12.97
CA ILE A 111 6.88 -5.55 12.65
C ILE A 111 7.48 -6.21 13.89
N GLU A 112 8.09 -7.36 13.71
CA GLU A 112 8.60 -8.18 14.81
C GLU A 112 10.08 -8.50 14.59
N ALA A 113 10.87 -8.32 15.64
CA ALA A 113 12.26 -8.74 15.71
C ALA A 113 12.36 -10.20 16.20
N GLN A 114 13.47 -10.86 15.90
CA GLN A 114 13.71 -12.25 16.31
C GLN A 114 13.81 -12.44 17.83
N ASP A 115 14.16 -11.39 18.56
CA ASP A 115 14.23 -11.35 20.02
C ASP A 115 12.85 -11.12 20.67
N GLY A 116 11.77 -11.01 19.87
CA GLY A 116 10.40 -10.83 20.33
C GLY A 116 9.98 -9.37 20.51
N VAL A 117 10.84 -8.39 20.22
CA VAL A 117 10.46 -6.98 20.21
C VAL A 117 9.48 -6.71 19.07
N GLN A 118 8.43 -5.95 19.36
CA GLN A 118 7.40 -5.59 18.37
C GLN A 118 7.37 -4.08 18.15
N PHE A 119 7.28 -3.69 16.89
CA PHE A 119 7.11 -2.31 16.45
C PHE A 119 5.77 -2.17 15.73
N LYS A 120 5.13 -1.03 15.95
CA LYS A 120 3.92 -0.64 15.24
C LYS A 120 4.24 0.62 14.44
N LEU A 121 4.29 0.50 13.11
CA LEU A 121 4.50 1.63 12.22
C LEU A 121 3.17 2.07 11.66
N GLN A 122 2.82 3.35 11.85
CA GLN A 122 1.60 3.93 11.31
C GLN A 122 1.95 5.08 10.38
N MET A 123 1.29 5.12 9.24
CA MET A 123 1.39 6.21 8.28
C MET A 123 0.03 6.63 7.75
N ALA A 124 -0.06 7.90 7.40
CA ALA A 124 -1.18 8.47 6.68
C ALA A 124 -0.63 9.27 5.50
N GLN A 125 -1.20 9.05 4.33
CA GLN A 125 -0.85 9.74 3.10
C GLN A 125 -2.11 10.18 2.38
N SER A 126 -2.07 11.37 1.81
CA SER A 126 -3.09 11.87 0.88
C SER A 126 -2.44 12.47 -0.36
N GLY A 127 -3.22 12.60 -1.42
CA GLY A 127 -2.80 13.22 -2.67
C GLY A 127 -3.61 12.71 -3.85
N PRO A 128 -3.29 13.15 -5.07
CA PRO A 128 -3.94 12.67 -6.26
C PRO A 128 -3.47 11.26 -6.61
N VAL A 129 -4.40 10.42 -7.06
CA VAL A 129 -4.11 9.18 -7.79
C VAL A 129 -4.86 9.21 -9.11
N GLU A 130 -4.15 8.91 -10.20
CA GLU A 130 -4.74 8.80 -11.52
C GLU A 130 -5.56 7.52 -11.63
N ILE A 131 -6.80 7.65 -12.07
CA ILE A 131 -7.69 6.54 -12.35
C ILE A 131 -7.92 6.44 -13.86
N PRO A 132 -7.51 5.32 -14.47
CA PRO A 132 -7.74 5.10 -15.89
C PRO A 132 -9.24 5.07 -16.25
N ALA A 133 -9.58 5.66 -17.39
CA ALA A 133 -10.92 5.59 -17.97
C ALA A 133 -11.17 4.32 -18.77
N SER A 134 -10.12 3.58 -19.15
CA SER A 134 -10.25 2.31 -19.87
C SER A 134 -9.91 1.12 -18.96
N ARG A 135 -10.33 -0.08 -19.36
CA ARG A 135 -9.93 -1.29 -18.64
C ARG A 135 -8.43 -1.46 -18.78
N MET A 136 -7.73 -1.63 -17.67
CA MET A 136 -6.34 -2.06 -17.68
C MET A 136 -6.30 -3.59 -17.58
N ASN A 137 -5.66 -4.24 -18.55
CA ASN A 137 -5.23 -5.64 -18.43
C ASN A 137 -3.70 -5.67 -18.27
N ASN A 138 -3.15 -4.75 -17.47
CA ASN A 138 -1.71 -4.63 -17.35
C ASN A 138 -1.24 -5.49 -16.18
N GLU A 139 -0.19 -6.29 -16.44
CA GLU A 139 0.67 -6.76 -15.36
C GLU A 139 1.25 -5.53 -14.63
N PRO A 140 1.45 -5.59 -13.31
CA PRO A 140 2.01 -4.46 -12.56
C PRO A 140 3.35 -4.07 -13.19
N ASP A 141 3.39 -2.90 -13.85
CA ASP A 141 4.61 -2.32 -14.40
C ASP A 141 5.71 -2.39 -13.33
N SER A 142 6.86 -2.92 -13.71
CA SER A 142 8.03 -3.08 -12.86
C SER A 142 8.28 -1.81 -12.05
N PHE A 143 7.88 -1.83 -10.79
CA PHE A 143 8.07 -0.73 -9.87
C PHE A 143 9.59 -0.56 -9.65
N LEU A 144 10.04 0.66 -9.36
CA LEU A 144 11.47 1.05 -9.36
C LEU A 144 12.27 0.63 -8.10
N CYS A 145 11.72 -0.17 -7.18
CA CYS A 145 12.50 -0.80 -6.11
C CYS A 145 13.09 -2.16 -6.56
N PRO A 146 14.41 -2.40 -6.42
CA PRO A 146 14.92 -3.77 -6.44
C PRO A 146 14.41 -4.55 -5.20
N GLY A 147 13.76 -5.71 -5.41
CA GLY A 147 13.40 -6.64 -4.32
C GLY A 147 11.90 -6.76 -3.96
N TYR A 148 11.01 -6.92 -4.96
CA TYR A 148 9.57 -7.12 -4.71
C TYR A 148 9.26 -8.35 -3.86
N HIS A 149 8.55 -8.12 -2.75
CA HIS A 149 7.79 -9.15 -2.07
C HIS A 149 6.29 -8.86 -2.26
N PHE A 150 5.62 -9.69 -3.05
CA PHE A 150 4.17 -9.65 -3.20
C PHE A 150 3.49 -10.15 -1.93
N LEU A 151 2.55 -9.36 -1.42
CA LEU A 151 1.56 -9.85 -0.47
C LEU A 151 0.45 -10.53 -1.27
N GLY A 152 0.17 -11.80 -0.95
CA GLY A 152 -0.92 -12.60 -1.50
C GLY A 152 -1.78 -13.16 -0.40
#